data_AF-A0A8T7A173-F1
#
_entry.id   AF-A0A8T7A173-F1
#
_cell.length_a   1.000
_cell.length_b   1.000
_cell.length_c   1.000
_cell.angle_alpha   90.00
_cell.angle_beta   90.00
_cell.angle_gamma   90.00
#
_symmetry.space_group_name_H-M   'P 1'
#
loop_
_entity.id
_entity.type
_entity.pdbx_description
1 polymer ?
#
loop_
_entity_poly.entity_id
_entity_poly.type
_entity_poly.pdbx_seq_one_letter_code
_entity_poly.pdbx_strand_id
1 'polypeptide(L)'
;MNKTKSRLRRALRARSKIAELNVHRLSIHRTSKHIYAQVIAPAGDQTLVAASSVEPEVRGAIKYSGNVDAAKAVGEKIAQRAKEKGIESVAFDRSGFRYHGRVKALADAAREAGLKF
;
A
#
# COMPACT_ATOMS: atom_id res chain seq x y z
N MET A 1 11.35 0.27 -23.83
CA MET A 1 11.66 0.22 -22.38
C MET A 1 10.63 -0.63 -21.66
N ASN A 2 11.04 -1.66 -20.89
CA ASN A 2 10.13 -2.55 -20.16
C ASN A 2 9.28 -1.75 -19.13
N LYS A 3 7.96 -2.01 -19.08
CA LYS A 3 6.99 -1.33 -18.19
C LYS A 3 7.43 -1.39 -16.72
N THR A 4 8.01 -2.49 -16.28
CA THR A 4 8.52 -2.68 -14.92
C THR A 4 9.73 -1.79 -14.63
N LYS A 5 10.71 -1.75 -15.54
CA LYS A 5 11.90 -0.88 -15.41
C LYS A 5 11.49 0.60 -15.33
N SER A 6 10.54 1.02 -16.17
CA SER A 6 9.98 2.38 -16.15
C SER A 6 9.29 2.74 -14.82
N ARG A 7 8.55 1.79 -14.25
CA ARG A 7 7.89 1.96 -12.95
C ARG A 7 8.91 2.10 -11.81
N LEU A 8 9.91 1.24 -11.75
CA LEU A 8 10.95 1.27 -10.72
C LEU A 8 11.71 2.61 -10.75
N ARG A 9 12.07 3.09 -11.95
CA ARG A 9 12.70 4.41 -12.12
C ARG A 9 11.84 5.55 -11.52
N ARG A 10 10.52 5.54 -11.73
CA ARG A 10 9.61 6.54 -11.14
C ARG A 10 9.48 6.43 -9.62
N ALA A 11 9.54 5.22 -9.08
CA ALA A 11 9.43 4.98 -7.64
C ALA A 11 10.69 5.41 -6.87
N LEU A 12 11.85 5.33 -7.52
CA LEU A 12 13.16 5.55 -6.90
C LEU A 12 13.23 6.86 -6.10
N ARG A 13 12.90 8.01 -6.72
CA ARG A 13 13.02 9.32 -6.07
C ARG A 13 12.20 9.42 -4.77
N ALA A 14 10.97 8.94 -4.77
CA ALA A 14 10.11 8.96 -3.59
C ALA A 14 10.65 8.02 -2.51
N ARG A 15 11.11 6.82 -2.89
CA ARG A 15 11.70 5.85 -1.95
C ARG A 15 12.99 6.35 -1.32
N SER A 16 13.85 7.03 -2.08
CA SER A 16 15.08 7.64 -1.56
C SER A 16 14.75 8.69 -0.51
N LYS A 17 13.75 9.57 -0.75
CA LYS A 17 13.35 10.58 0.24
C LYS A 17 12.73 9.96 1.49
N ILE A 18 11.92 8.92 1.34
CA ILE A 18 11.33 8.21 2.49
C ILE A 18 12.42 7.53 3.33
N ALA A 19 13.42 6.92 2.69
CA ALA A 19 14.56 6.32 3.39
C ALA A 19 15.40 7.38 4.13
N GLU A 20 15.63 8.54 3.51
CA GLU A 20 16.32 9.68 4.14
C GLU A 20 15.56 10.20 5.37
N LEU A 21 14.22 10.24 5.32
CA LEU A 21 13.37 10.66 6.44
C LEU A 21 13.24 9.60 7.55
N ASN A 22 13.69 8.37 7.31
CA ASN A 22 13.63 7.25 8.26
C ASN A 22 12.24 7.05 8.89
N VAL A 23 11.20 7.01 8.06
CA VAL A 23 9.80 6.80 8.46
C VAL A 23 9.27 5.47 7.94
N HIS A 24 8.27 4.91 8.64
CA HIS A 24 7.56 3.72 8.16
C HIS A 24 6.99 3.94 6.77
N ARG A 25 7.15 2.98 5.86
CA ARG A 25 6.73 3.12 4.46
C ARG A 25 5.54 2.23 4.15
N LEU A 26 4.40 2.81 3.79
CA LEU A 26 3.27 2.09 3.21
C LEU A 26 3.46 1.97 1.70
N SER A 27 3.95 0.81 1.24
CA SER A 27 4.21 0.53 -0.17
C SER A 27 3.05 -0.22 -0.82
N ILE A 28 2.59 0.26 -1.97
CA ILE A 28 1.50 -0.36 -2.73
C ILE A 28 2.04 -1.08 -3.96
N HIS A 29 1.57 -2.31 -4.19
CA HIS A 29 1.75 -2.99 -5.47
C HIS A 29 0.41 -3.26 -6.14
N ARG A 30 0.29 -2.88 -7.42
CA ARG A 30 -0.90 -3.09 -8.22
C ARG A 30 -0.57 -3.91 -9.46
N THR A 31 -1.35 -4.97 -9.64
CA THR A 31 -1.40 -5.77 -10.87
C THR A 31 -2.75 -5.59 -11.56
N SER A 32 -2.94 -6.19 -12.74
CA SER A 32 -4.24 -6.20 -13.40
C SER A 32 -5.32 -6.84 -12.54
N LYS A 33 -5.01 -7.99 -11.92
CA LYS A 33 -5.97 -8.80 -11.16
C LYS A 33 -6.01 -8.52 -9.66
N HIS A 34 -4.92 -8.03 -9.06
CA HIS A 34 -4.78 -7.94 -7.60
C HIS A 34 -4.13 -6.63 -7.15
N ILE A 35 -4.38 -6.27 -5.89
CA ILE A 35 -3.70 -5.18 -5.18
C ILE A 35 -3.13 -5.68 -3.85
N TYR A 36 -2.00 -5.10 -3.47
CA TYR A 36 -1.21 -5.45 -2.29
C TYR A 36 -0.75 -4.16 -1.61
N ALA A 37 -0.71 -4.18 -0.28
CA ALA A 37 -0.20 -3.11 0.56
C ALA A 37 0.71 -3.70 1.65
N GLN A 38 1.83 -3.04 1.91
CA GLN A 38 2.79 -3.45 2.92
C GLN A 38 3.27 -2.22 3.70
N VAL A 39 3.28 -2.32 5.03
CA VAL A 39 3.95 -1.37 5.92
C VAL A 39 5.33 -1.92 6.24
N ILE A 40 6.36 -1.19 5.82
CA ILE A 40 7.76 -1.58 5.94
C ILE A 40 8.41 -0.72 7.04
N ALA A 41 9.32 -1.34 7.80
CA ALA A 41 10.10 -0.66 8.83
C ALA A 41 10.95 0.49 8.23
N PRO A 42 11.35 1.49 9.02
CA PRO A 42 12.11 2.65 8.54
C PRO A 42 13.45 2.27 7.90
N ALA A 43 14.13 1.28 8.48
CA ALA A 43 15.37 0.71 7.95
C ALA A 43 15.17 -0.04 6.61
N GLY A 44 13.93 -0.40 6.25
CA GLY A 44 13.61 -1.03 4.97
C GLY A 44 13.92 -2.54 4.89
N ASP A 45 14.31 -3.14 6.00
CA ASP A 45 14.71 -4.54 6.16
C ASP A 45 13.52 -5.48 6.44
N GLN A 46 12.55 -5.02 7.25
CA GLN A 46 11.44 -5.84 7.70
C GLN A 46 10.08 -5.30 7.24
N THR A 47 9.17 -6.21 6.87
CA THR A 47 7.75 -5.88 6.68
C THR A 47 7.01 -6.08 8.00
N LEU A 48 6.43 -5.01 8.54
CA LEU A 48 5.72 -5.03 9.80
C LEU A 48 4.30 -5.57 9.61
N VAL A 49 3.60 -5.11 8.57
CA VAL A 49 2.23 -5.51 8.27
C VAL A 49 2.05 -5.64 6.76
N ALA A 50 1.25 -6.60 6.32
CA ALA A 50 0.82 -6.73 4.93
C ALA A 50 -0.68 -6.95 4.87
N ALA A 51 -1.30 -6.52 3.77
CA ALA A 51 -2.67 -6.84 3.41
C ALA A 51 -2.79 -6.92 1.89
N SER A 52 -3.60 -7.85 1.38
CA SER A 52 -3.74 -8.05 -0.05
C SER A 52 -5.05 -8.69 -0.45
N SER A 53 -5.46 -8.43 -1.69
CA SER A 53 -6.66 -9.06 -2.29
C SER A 53 -6.54 -10.57 -2.54
N VAL A 54 -5.37 -11.17 -2.28
CA VAL A 54 -5.16 -12.62 -2.40
C VAL A 54 -5.41 -13.35 -1.08
N GLU A 55 -5.44 -12.63 0.04
CA GLU A 55 -5.70 -13.22 1.36
C GLU A 55 -7.13 -13.79 1.40
N PRO A 56 -7.32 -15.00 1.98
CA PRO A 56 -8.64 -15.63 2.05
C PRO A 56 -9.70 -14.74 2.70
N GLU A 57 -9.35 -14.03 3.77
CA GLU A 57 -10.24 -13.10 4.48
C GLU A 57 -10.78 -12.00 3.56
N VAL A 58 -9.90 -11.38 2.78
CA VAL A 58 -10.26 -10.29 1.88
C VAL A 58 -10.97 -10.84 0.63
N ARG A 59 -10.54 -12.01 0.15
CA ARG A 59 -11.09 -12.67 -1.04
C ARG A 59 -12.53 -13.14 -0.84
N GLY A 60 -12.89 -13.60 0.36
CA GLY A 60 -14.27 -13.99 0.70
C GLY A 60 -15.24 -12.81 0.73
N ALA A 61 -14.74 -11.60 1.01
CA ALA A 61 -15.55 -10.39 1.12
C ALA A 61 -15.72 -9.62 -0.21
N ILE A 62 -15.03 -10.02 -1.29
CA ILE A 62 -15.01 -9.26 -2.56
C ILE A 62 -15.44 -10.11 -3.75
N LYS A 63 -16.26 -9.52 -4.63
CA LYS A 63 -16.68 -10.15 -5.90
C LYS A 63 -15.55 -10.22 -6.94
N TYR A 64 -14.65 -9.23 -6.95
CA TYR A 64 -13.53 -9.16 -7.89
C TYR A 64 -12.32 -8.47 -7.26
N SER A 65 -11.13 -9.04 -7.41
CA SER A 65 -9.90 -8.58 -6.75
C SER A 65 -9.19 -7.41 -7.45
N GLY A 66 -9.66 -7.03 -8.64
CA GLY A 66 -9.01 -6.07 -9.52
C GLY A 66 -9.68 -4.69 -9.61
N ASN A 67 -10.72 -4.42 -8.83
CA ASN A 67 -11.51 -3.18 -8.88
C ASN A 67 -11.15 -2.19 -7.75
N VAL A 68 -11.94 -1.11 -7.66
CA VAL A 68 -11.84 -0.07 -6.64
C VAL A 68 -12.28 -0.59 -5.27
N ASP A 69 -13.31 -1.42 -5.21
CA ASP A 69 -13.85 -1.96 -3.96
C ASP A 69 -12.83 -2.86 -3.26
N ALA A 70 -12.13 -3.71 -4.01
CA ALA A 70 -11.02 -4.50 -3.49
C ALA A 70 -9.87 -3.63 -2.95
N ALA A 71 -9.65 -2.45 -3.54
CA ALA A 71 -8.64 -1.52 -3.06
C ALA A 71 -9.04 -0.86 -1.73
N LYS A 72 -10.34 -0.55 -1.55
CA LYS A 72 -10.89 -0.04 -0.29
C LYS A 72 -10.76 -1.08 0.82
N ALA A 73 -11.22 -2.32 0.57
CA ALA A 73 -11.14 -3.41 1.54
C ALA A 73 -9.69 -3.69 2.00
N VAL A 74 -8.73 -3.67 1.08
CA VAL A 74 -7.30 -3.81 1.43
C VAL A 74 -6.79 -2.60 2.23
N GLY A 75 -7.25 -1.38 1.91
CA GLY A 75 -6.90 -0.15 2.62
C GLY A 75 -7.39 -0.11 4.06
N GLU A 76 -8.63 -0.54 4.30
CA GLU A 76 -9.19 -0.67 5.65
C GLU A 76 -8.43 -1.72 6.47
N LYS A 77 -8.20 -2.90 5.88
CA LYS A 77 -7.54 -4.01 6.58
C LYS A 77 -6.09 -3.70 6.94
N ILE A 78 -5.33 -3.01 6.07
CA ILE A 78 -3.95 -2.64 6.38
C ILE A 78 -3.88 -1.62 7.52
N ALA A 79 -4.82 -0.68 7.58
CA ALA A 79 -4.86 0.33 8.61
C ALA A 79 -5.25 -0.27 9.98
N GLN A 80 -6.23 -1.17 10.02
CA GLN A 80 -6.59 -1.91 11.24
C GLN A 80 -5.39 -2.68 11.80
N ARG A 81 -4.73 -3.48 10.97
CA ARG A 81 -3.55 -4.25 11.39
C ARG A 81 -2.36 -3.36 11.77
N ALA A 82 -2.20 -2.19 11.13
CA ALA A 82 -1.17 -1.23 11.50
C ALA A 82 -1.45 -0.63 12.89
N LYS A 83 -2.70 -0.28 13.18
CA LYS A 83 -3.13 0.20 14.51
C LYS A 83 -2.96 -0.85 15.61
N GLU A 84 -3.29 -2.11 15.34
CA GLU A 84 -3.05 -3.22 16.28
C GLU A 84 -1.57 -3.36 16.66
N LYS A 85 -0.65 -2.98 15.75
CA LYS A 85 0.80 -2.94 16.01
C LYS A 85 1.31 -1.59 16.53
N GLY A 86 0.42 -0.65 16.84
CA GLY A 86 0.79 0.69 17.35
C GLY A 86 1.40 1.62 16.29
N ILE A 87 1.24 1.33 15.00
CA ILE A 87 1.80 2.16 13.91
C ILE A 87 0.74 3.19 13.50
N GLU A 88 0.92 4.44 13.92
CA GLU A 88 0.00 5.53 13.58
C GLU A 88 0.40 6.31 12.34
N SER A 89 1.69 6.60 12.16
CA SER A 89 2.21 7.45 11.09
C SER A 89 3.03 6.65 10.09
N VAL A 90 2.76 6.86 8.80
CA VAL A 90 3.49 6.23 7.71
C VAL A 90 3.71 7.23 6.57
N ALA A 91 4.67 6.97 5.70
CA ALA A 91 4.81 7.64 4.42
C ALA A 91 4.22 6.79 3.30
N PHE A 92 3.40 7.41 2.46
CA PHE A 92 2.73 6.73 1.36
C PHE A 92 3.65 6.56 0.13
N ASP A 93 4.02 5.32 -0.18
CA ASP A 93 4.77 4.96 -1.40
C ASP A 93 3.86 4.36 -2.48
N ARG A 94 3.46 5.22 -3.42
CA ARG A 94 2.71 4.82 -4.64
C ARG A 94 3.50 3.94 -5.61
N SER A 95 4.75 3.58 -5.33
CA SER A 95 5.57 2.60 -6.07
C SER A 95 5.64 2.83 -7.58
N GLY A 96 5.65 4.10 -7.99
CA GLY A 96 5.73 4.52 -9.40
C GLY A 96 4.41 4.42 -10.18
N PHE A 97 3.30 4.08 -9.53
CA PHE A 97 1.95 4.21 -10.07
C PHE A 97 1.44 5.66 -9.95
N ARG A 98 0.43 6.01 -10.74
CA ARG A 98 -0.28 7.29 -10.59
C ARG A 98 -1.18 7.22 -9.35
N TYR A 99 -1.21 8.31 -8.57
CA TYR A 99 -2.18 8.46 -7.48
C TYR A 99 -3.56 8.74 -8.08
N HIS A 100 -4.24 7.67 -8.47
CA HIS A 100 -5.54 7.71 -9.13
C HIS A 100 -6.24 6.35 -9.02
N GLY A 101 -7.56 6.34 -9.21
CA GLY A 101 -8.40 5.14 -9.21
C GLY A 101 -8.11 4.26 -7.99
N ARG A 102 -7.76 3.00 -8.23
CA ARG A 102 -7.47 2.00 -7.18
C ARG A 102 -6.40 2.43 -6.18
N VAL A 103 -5.35 3.14 -6.61
CA VAL A 103 -4.28 3.58 -5.69
C VAL A 103 -4.79 4.67 -4.76
N LYS A 104 -5.59 5.59 -5.29
CA LYS A 104 -6.24 6.64 -4.50
C LYS A 104 -7.25 6.02 -3.52
N ALA A 105 -8.09 5.10 -4.00
CA ALA A 105 -9.10 4.46 -3.16
C ALA A 105 -8.51 3.66 -1.97
N LEU A 106 -7.37 2.98 -2.16
CA LEU A 106 -6.66 2.32 -1.06
C LEU A 106 -6.14 3.35 -0.05
N ALA A 107 -5.58 4.44 -0.54
CA ALA A 107 -5.04 5.51 0.29
C ALA A 107 -6.13 6.19 1.13
N ASP A 108 -7.23 6.55 0.49
CA ASP A 108 -8.36 7.20 1.15
C ASP A 108 -8.99 6.27 2.20
N ALA A 109 -9.18 4.98 1.88
CA ALA A 109 -9.68 3.98 2.84
C ALA A 109 -8.74 3.77 4.04
N ALA A 110 -7.42 3.76 3.81
CA ALA A 110 -6.45 3.65 4.91
C ALA A 110 -6.43 4.90 5.81
N ARG A 111 -6.68 6.09 5.24
CA ARG A 111 -6.84 7.34 6.01
C ARG A 111 -8.12 7.35 6.83
N GLU A 112 -9.25 6.95 6.24
CA GLU A 112 -10.54 6.83 6.93
C GLU A 112 -10.46 5.83 8.10
N ALA A 113 -9.75 4.72 7.91
CA ALA A 113 -9.45 3.76 8.97
C ALA A 113 -8.40 4.26 9.99
N GLY A 114 -7.94 5.51 9.87
CA GLY A 114 -7.19 6.28 10.87
C GLY A 114 -5.68 6.13 10.84
N LEU A 115 -5.11 5.72 9.70
CA LEU A 115 -3.67 5.78 9.46
C LEU A 115 -3.27 7.19 9.00
N LYS A 116 -2.25 7.80 9.60
CA LYS A 116 -1.84 9.19 9.32
C LYS A 116 -0.74 9.22 8.25
N PHE A 117 -1.04 9.73 7.05
CA PHE A 117 -0.10 9.93 5.94
C PHE A 117 -0.62 10.83 4.80
#